data_AF-A0A644YLE5-F1
#
_entry.id   AF-A0A644YLE5-F1
#
_cell.length_a   1.000
_cell.length_b   1.000
_cell.length_c   1.000
_cell.angle_alpha   90.00
_cell.angle_beta   90.00
_cell.angle_gamma   90.00
#
_symmetry.space_group_name_H-M   'P 1'
#
loop_
_entity.id
_entity.type
_entity.pdbx_description
1 polymer ?
#
loop_
_entity_poly.entity_id
_entity_poly.type
_entity_poly.pdbx_seq_one_letter_code
_entity_poly.pdbx_strand_id
1 'polypeptide(L)'
;MNSVDLNHIEFNRLNERFYPAFQLARLLLEGQTVQLLAGGQRAFAFVFDMDRLFEQFIASFLQTYSRLILPEEWRDLPIELQGSISKRHMVLPIPSSEKPMFPLKPDIIIGFPGQPNLIIDTKNKALPLRQSYRAVAEGDAYQMLAYATQFHCRNILLLYPHTLGAEEFSPKVLMVEQTSIKIFVATLNLHQPLNQFYPLIPEFRNILFSTFSQVGSPSEVIWPV
;
A
#
# COMPACT_ATOMS: atom_id res chain seq x y z
N MET A 1 5.08 33.11 11.14
CA MET A 1 6.00 32.03 11.54
C MET A 1 6.35 31.28 10.27
N ASN A 2 7.61 31.36 9.85
CA ASN A 2 8.07 30.61 8.68
C ASN A 2 8.23 29.14 9.07
N SER A 3 8.05 28.22 8.12
CA SER A 3 8.22 26.76 8.31
C SER A 3 9.58 26.37 8.91
N VAL A 4 10.58 27.25 8.81
CA VAL A 4 11.94 27.08 9.35
C VAL A 4 11.95 27.05 10.89
N ASP A 5 11.11 27.83 11.57
CA ASP A 5 11.10 27.90 13.05
C ASP A 5 10.59 26.61 13.72
N LEU A 6 9.71 25.88 13.01
CA LEU A 6 9.10 24.65 13.53
C LEU A 6 10.10 23.48 13.62
N ASN A 7 11.14 23.48 12.78
CA ASN A 7 12.14 22.41 12.75
C ASN A 7 13.15 22.47 13.91
N HIS A 8 13.18 23.57 14.68
CA HIS A 8 14.07 23.74 15.83
C HIS A 8 13.45 23.29 17.16
N ILE A 9 12.20 22.81 17.15
CA ILE A 9 11.50 22.38 18.36
C ILE A 9 11.79 20.90 18.61
N GLU A 10 12.53 20.61 19.68
CA GLU A 10 12.82 19.26 20.14
C GLU A 10 11.89 18.83 21.28
N PHE A 11 11.42 17.59 21.22
CA PHE A 11 10.58 17.00 22.25
C PHE A 11 11.41 16.17 23.23
N ASN A 12 11.18 16.40 24.51
CA ASN A 12 11.74 15.71 25.65
C ASN A 12 10.62 15.29 26.61
N ARG A 13 10.97 14.57 27.68
CA ARG A 13 10.00 14.05 28.66
C ARG A 13 9.09 15.13 29.29
N LEU A 14 9.48 16.40 29.29
CA LEU A 14 8.70 17.49 29.91
C LEU A 14 7.67 18.12 28.96
N ASN A 15 7.89 18.04 27.64
CA ASN A 15 7.02 18.66 26.63
C ASN A 15 6.36 17.66 25.66
N GLU A 16 6.63 16.35 25.80
CA GLU A 16 6.07 15.26 24.97
C GLU A 16 4.54 15.31 24.87
N ARG A 17 3.85 15.69 25.96
CA ARG A 17 2.38 15.85 25.98
C ARG A 17 1.84 16.86 24.95
N PHE A 18 2.67 17.82 24.52
CA PHE A 18 2.30 18.83 23.53
C PHE A 18 2.57 18.38 22.09
N TYR A 19 3.22 17.23 21.89
CA TYR A 19 3.55 16.72 20.57
C TYR A 19 2.34 16.60 19.63
N PRO A 20 1.17 16.09 20.07
CA PRO A 20 -0.02 16.03 19.20
C PRO A 20 -0.52 17.42 18.77
N ALA A 21 -0.54 18.38 19.69
CA ALA A 21 -0.96 19.76 19.40
C ALA A 21 0.04 20.49 18.50
N PHE A 22 1.35 20.24 18.70
CA PHE A 22 2.40 20.76 17.84
C PHE A 22 2.32 20.19 16.42
N GLN A 23 2.08 18.89 16.27
CA GLN A 23 1.89 18.25 14.96
C GLN A 23 0.67 18.84 14.23
N LEU A 24 -0.43 19.08 14.95
CA LEU A 24 -1.60 19.75 14.37
C LEU A 24 -1.30 21.20 13.94
N ALA A 25 -0.60 21.96 14.79
CA ALA A 25 -0.20 23.34 14.48
C ALA A 25 0.78 23.39 13.30
N ARG A 26 1.74 22.48 13.25
CA ARG A 26 2.67 22.32 12.14
C ARG A 26 1.92 21.99 10.86
N LEU A 27 1.00 21.01 10.91
CA LEU A 27 0.17 20.64 9.79
C LEU A 27 -0.67 21.82 9.29
N LEU A 28 -1.29 22.61 10.19
CA LEU A 28 -2.03 23.86 9.85
C LEU A 28 -1.15 24.94 9.21
N LEU A 29 0.12 25.04 9.61
CA LEU A 29 1.06 26.04 9.12
C LEU A 29 1.76 25.61 7.81
N GLU A 30 1.99 24.31 7.62
CA GLU A 30 2.59 23.71 6.42
C GLU A 30 1.54 23.42 5.32
N GLY A 31 0.30 23.15 5.72
CA GLY A 31 -0.86 22.95 4.85
C GLY A 31 -1.26 24.25 4.16
N GLN A 32 -0.77 24.41 2.94
CA GLN A 32 -0.90 25.61 2.13
C GLN A 32 -2.34 26.13 2.04
N THR A 33 -2.48 27.43 2.27
CA THR A 33 -3.74 28.18 2.34
C THR A 33 -4.49 28.20 1.01
N VAL A 34 -5.76 27.80 1.00
CA VAL A 34 -6.70 28.21 -0.06
C VAL A 34 -7.48 29.43 0.45
N GLN A 35 -7.15 30.62 -0.08
CA GLN A 35 -7.98 31.81 0.15
C GLN A 35 -9.24 31.71 -0.72
N LEU A 36 -10.36 31.28 -0.14
CA LEU A 36 -11.68 31.57 -0.71
C LEU A 36 -12.12 32.94 -0.19
N LEU A 37 -11.97 33.99 -1.01
CA LEU A 37 -12.69 35.26 -0.87
C LEU A 37 -13.92 35.16 -1.81
N ALA A 38 -15.14 35.52 -1.42
CA ALA A 38 -15.53 36.67 -0.61
C ALA A 38 -16.47 36.30 0.55
N GLY A 39 -16.15 36.82 1.76
CA GLY A 39 -17.01 36.69 2.95
C GLY A 39 -16.29 36.22 4.22
N GLY A 40 -15.22 36.91 4.63
CA GLY A 40 -14.75 36.99 6.02
C GLY A 40 -14.22 35.74 6.74
N GLN A 41 -14.49 34.53 6.27
CA GLN A 41 -14.03 33.30 6.93
C GLN A 41 -12.84 32.69 6.19
N ARG A 42 -11.69 32.67 6.86
CA ARG A 42 -10.52 31.92 6.42
C ARG A 42 -10.78 30.44 6.70
N ALA A 43 -11.06 29.66 5.66
CA ALA A 43 -11.11 28.20 5.75
C ALA A 43 -9.70 27.63 5.53
N PHE A 44 -9.29 26.68 6.35
CA PHE A 44 -8.09 25.88 6.11
C PHE A 44 -8.50 24.65 5.30
N ALA A 45 -7.84 24.43 4.16
CA ALA A 45 -8.02 23.24 3.36
C ALA A 45 -6.69 22.47 3.37
N PHE A 46 -6.74 21.19 3.73
CA PHE A 46 -5.61 20.29 3.57
C PHE A 46 -5.78 19.52 2.29
N VAL A 47 -4.74 19.53 1.46
CA VAL A 47 -4.65 18.66 0.29
C VAL A 47 -3.64 17.57 0.65
N PHE A 48 -4.14 16.36 0.90
CA PHE A 48 -3.30 15.20 1.08
C PHE A 48 -3.20 14.44 -0.24
N ASP A 49 -1.99 13.94 -0.53
CA ASP A 49 -1.82 12.86 -1.49
C ASP A 49 -2.39 11.59 -0.85
N MET A 50 -3.64 11.28 -1.19
CA MET A 50 -4.38 10.20 -0.56
C MET A 50 -3.87 8.81 -0.98
N ASP A 51 -3.25 8.70 -2.16
CA ASP A 51 -2.59 7.46 -2.58
C ASP A 51 -1.42 7.16 -1.63
N ARG A 52 -0.53 8.15 -1.45
CA ARG A 52 0.61 8.02 -0.53
C ARG A 52 0.19 7.81 0.92
N LEU A 53 -0.87 8.48 1.37
CA LEU A 53 -1.37 8.33 2.73
C LEU A 53 -1.87 6.91 2.99
N PHE A 54 -2.61 6.34 2.04
CA PHE A 54 -3.12 4.97 2.16
C PHE A 54 -1.99 3.94 2.12
N GLU A 55 -1.05 4.08 1.18
CA GLU A 55 0.17 3.26 1.11
C GLU A 55 0.91 3.24 2.46
N GLN A 56 1.24 4.43 2.97
CA GLN A 56 2.00 4.58 4.22
C GLN A 56 1.25 4.02 5.43
N PHE A 57 -0.07 4.20 5.47
CA PHE A 57 -0.92 3.63 6.51
C PHE A 57 -0.85 2.11 6.50
N ILE A 58 -1.10 1.46 5.36
CA ILE A 58 -1.08 -0.01 5.24
C ILE A 58 0.31 -0.57 5.54
N ALA A 59 1.36 0.05 4.99
CA ALA A 59 2.74 -0.33 5.22
C ALA A 59 3.12 -0.28 6.71
N SER A 60 2.83 0.84 7.38
CA SER A 60 3.14 1.04 8.79
C SER A 60 2.31 0.11 9.68
N PHE A 61 1.04 -0.09 9.33
CA PHE A 61 0.12 -0.97 10.06
C PHE A 61 0.56 -2.43 9.97
N LEU A 62 0.88 -2.92 8.78
CA LEU A 62 1.38 -4.28 8.57
C LEU A 62 2.73 -4.48 9.27
N GLN A 63 3.65 -3.51 9.18
CA GLN A 63 4.95 -3.62 9.86
C GLN A 63 4.80 -3.71 11.37
N THR A 64 3.92 -2.90 11.96
CA THR A 64 3.68 -2.85 13.42
C THR A 64 3.00 -4.12 13.93
N TYR A 65 2.02 -4.64 13.19
CA TYR A 65 1.17 -5.75 13.63
C TYR A 65 1.41 -7.05 12.84
N SER A 66 2.56 -7.18 12.17
CA SER A 66 2.92 -8.29 11.28
C SER A 66 2.67 -9.66 11.92
N ARG A 67 3.11 -9.86 13.17
CA ARG A 67 2.91 -11.10 13.93
C ARG A 67 1.44 -11.48 14.13
N LEU A 68 0.57 -10.49 14.20
CA LEU A 68 -0.86 -10.68 14.39
C LEU A 68 -1.60 -10.77 13.06
N ILE A 69 -1.07 -10.23 11.96
CA ILE A 69 -1.76 -10.17 10.66
C ILE A 69 -1.30 -11.29 9.74
N LEU A 70 -0.01 -11.63 9.73
CA LEU A 70 0.55 -12.63 8.81
C LEU A 70 0.20 -14.07 9.23
N PRO A 71 0.00 -14.98 8.25
CA PRO A 71 -0.01 -16.42 8.47
C PRO A 71 1.25 -16.89 9.18
N GLU A 72 1.17 -17.99 9.94
CA GLU A 72 2.27 -18.45 10.80
C GLU A 72 3.57 -18.66 10.01
N GLU A 73 3.44 -19.22 8.81
CA GLU A 73 4.50 -19.51 7.86
C GLU A 73 5.17 -18.26 7.29
N TRP A 74 4.50 -17.11 7.36
CA TRP A 74 4.99 -15.82 6.84
C TRP A 74 5.46 -14.87 7.94
N ARG A 75 5.23 -15.18 9.23
CA ARG A 75 5.55 -14.27 10.35
C ARG A 75 7.03 -13.88 10.43
N ASP A 76 7.92 -14.79 10.04
CA ASP A 76 9.38 -14.58 10.08
C ASP A 76 9.96 -14.17 8.73
N LEU A 77 9.12 -13.99 7.70
CA LEU A 77 9.57 -13.49 6.42
C LEU A 77 9.92 -12.00 6.49
N PRO A 78 10.95 -11.54 5.76
CA PRO A 78 11.25 -10.12 5.69
C PRO A 78 10.11 -9.38 5.00
N ILE A 79 9.80 -8.19 5.53
CA ILE A 79 8.85 -7.23 4.95
C ILE A 79 9.67 -6.05 4.47
N GLU A 80 9.66 -5.83 3.16
CA GLU A 80 10.30 -4.69 2.52
C GLU A 80 9.23 -3.69 2.10
N LEU A 81 9.45 -2.41 2.40
CA LEU A 81 8.55 -1.31 2.02
C LEU A 81 9.12 -0.56 0.81
N GLN A 82 8.23 -0.16 -0.09
CA GLN A 82 8.48 0.68 -1.28
C GLN A 82 9.55 0.15 -2.24
N GLY A 83 9.80 -1.16 -2.28
CA GLY A 83 10.86 -1.77 -3.11
C GLY A 83 12.25 -1.17 -2.87
N SER A 84 12.51 -0.68 -1.65
CA SER A 84 13.69 0.13 -1.32
C SER A 84 15.02 -0.63 -1.39
N ILE A 85 14.99 -1.95 -1.15
CA ILE A 85 16.16 -2.85 -1.13
C ILE A 85 16.27 -3.56 -2.49
N SER A 86 15.16 -4.11 -2.98
CA SER A 86 15.05 -4.91 -4.19
C SER A 86 14.80 -4.03 -5.42
N LYS A 87 15.70 -3.10 -5.72
CA LYS A 87 15.52 -2.14 -6.83
C LYS A 87 15.45 -2.85 -8.18
N ARG A 88 14.31 -2.73 -8.85
CA ARG A 88 14.09 -3.23 -10.22
C ARG A 88 13.60 -2.12 -11.13
N HIS A 89 13.82 -2.28 -12.43
CA HIS A 89 13.43 -1.34 -13.47
C HIS A 89 12.78 -2.13 -14.60
N MET A 90 11.82 -1.52 -15.30
CA MET A 90 11.14 -2.19 -16.41
C MET A 90 12.01 -2.27 -17.65
N VAL A 91 12.86 -1.28 -17.89
CA VAL A 91 13.64 -1.16 -19.13
C VAL A 91 15.11 -0.90 -18.83
N LEU A 92 15.97 -1.66 -19.51
CA LEU A 92 17.41 -1.43 -19.57
C LEU A 92 17.77 -0.96 -20.97
N PRO A 93 18.29 0.27 -21.14
CA PRO A 93 18.69 0.79 -22.44
C PRO A 93 19.89 0.03 -23.01
N ILE A 94 20.00 0.02 -24.36
CA ILE A 94 21.14 -0.52 -25.10
C ILE A 94 21.77 0.65 -25.88
N PRO A 95 23.05 0.98 -25.67
CA PRO A 95 24.05 0.28 -24.84
C PRO A 95 23.80 0.47 -23.33
N SER A 96 24.22 -0.53 -22.53
CA SER A 96 23.97 -0.61 -21.09
C SER A 96 24.73 0.44 -20.24
N SER A 97 25.35 1.43 -20.87
CA SER A 97 25.99 2.57 -20.19
C SER A 97 24.97 3.62 -19.71
N GLU A 98 23.74 3.56 -20.23
CA GLU A 98 22.67 4.48 -19.84
C GLU A 98 21.92 4.00 -18.59
N LYS A 99 21.26 4.94 -17.90
CA LYS A 99 20.55 4.64 -16.66
C LYS A 99 19.30 3.79 -16.93
N PRO A 100 19.03 2.77 -16.10
CA PRO A 100 17.77 2.02 -16.13
C PRO A 100 16.56 2.96 -16.09
N MET A 101 15.52 2.60 -16.85
CA MET A 101 14.31 3.41 -17.01
C MET A 101 13.10 2.72 -16.36
N PHE A 102 12.15 3.54 -15.92
CA PHE A 102 10.89 3.10 -15.29
C PHE A 102 11.13 2.23 -14.04
N PRO A 103 11.56 2.85 -12.93
CA PRO A 103 11.75 2.14 -11.67
C PRO A 103 10.43 1.53 -11.20
N LEU A 104 10.48 0.26 -10.80
CA LEU A 104 9.34 -0.45 -10.23
C LEU A 104 9.43 -0.37 -8.70
N LYS A 105 8.35 0.11 -8.08
CA LYS A 105 8.29 0.35 -6.63
C LYS A 105 6.99 -0.22 -6.08
N PRO A 106 6.96 -1.53 -5.80
CA PRO A 106 5.83 -2.10 -5.08
C PRO A 106 5.78 -1.54 -3.66
N ASP A 107 4.57 -1.29 -3.15
CA ASP A 107 4.36 -0.69 -1.83
C ASP A 107 4.91 -1.59 -0.71
N ILE A 108 4.64 -2.89 -0.79
CA ILE A 108 5.07 -3.88 0.21
C ILE A 108 5.48 -5.18 -0.48
N ILE A 109 6.60 -5.74 -0.07
CA ILE A 109 7.09 -7.04 -0.51
C ILE A 109 7.27 -7.93 0.73
N ILE A 110 6.70 -9.13 0.71
CA ILE A 110 6.82 -10.14 1.77
C ILE A 110 7.56 -11.35 1.23
N GLY A 111 8.66 -11.71 1.86
CA GLY A 111 9.50 -12.83 1.46
C GLY A 111 10.91 -12.41 1.04
N PHE A 112 11.77 -13.40 0.82
CA PHE A 112 13.19 -13.14 0.60
C PHE A 112 13.45 -12.41 -0.73
N PRO A 113 14.46 -11.51 -0.78
CA PRO A 113 14.85 -10.83 -2.00
C PRO A 113 15.13 -11.81 -3.15
N GLY A 114 14.62 -11.49 -4.34
CA GLY A 114 14.77 -12.32 -5.54
C GLY A 114 13.72 -13.41 -5.73
N GLN A 115 13.01 -13.82 -4.66
CA GLN A 115 11.88 -14.74 -4.76
C GLN A 115 10.84 -14.45 -3.65
N PRO A 116 10.17 -13.29 -3.68
CA PRO A 116 9.20 -12.96 -2.67
C PRO A 116 7.93 -13.82 -2.81
N ASN A 117 7.26 -14.03 -1.69
CA ASN A 117 6.05 -14.85 -1.61
C ASN A 117 4.81 -14.07 -2.06
N LEU A 118 4.76 -12.78 -1.71
CA LEU A 118 3.65 -11.88 -2.01
C LEU A 118 4.17 -10.46 -2.20
N ILE A 119 3.67 -9.80 -3.23
CA ILE A 119 3.73 -8.34 -3.36
C ILE A 119 2.36 -7.79 -3.00
N ILE A 120 2.29 -6.70 -2.24
CA ILE A 120 1.05 -5.96 -1.99
C ILE A 120 1.23 -4.56 -2.60
N ASP A 121 0.27 -4.17 -3.42
CA ASP A 121 0.20 -2.85 -4.03
C ASP A 121 -1.16 -2.24 -3.65
N THR A 122 -1.12 -1.06 -3.07
CA THR A 122 -2.29 -0.38 -2.54
C THR A 122 -2.83 0.62 -3.55
N LYS A 123 -4.14 0.77 -3.60
CA LYS A 123 -4.81 1.71 -4.50
C LYS A 123 -5.91 2.44 -3.75
N ASN A 124 -5.78 3.75 -3.61
CA ASN A 124 -6.81 4.56 -2.99
C ASN A 124 -7.88 4.96 -4.02
N LYS A 125 -8.67 3.97 -4.46
CA LYS A 125 -9.85 4.17 -5.29
C LYS A 125 -11.02 3.34 -4.79
N ALA A 126 -12.22 3.90 -4.91
CA ALA A 126 -13.45 3.18 -4.62
C ALA A 126 -13.69 2.13 -5.71
N LEU A 127 -13.87 0.87 -5.30
CA LEU A 127 -14.37 -0.15 -6.21
C LEU A 127 -15.90 0.00 -6.34
N PRO A 128 -16.49 -0.32 -7.51
CA PRO A 128 -17.93 -0.29 -7.68
C PRO A 128 -18.66 -1.17 -6.66
N LEU A 129 -19.86 -0.75 -6.27
CA LEU A 129 -20.69 -1.42 -5.26
C LEU A 129 -21.05 -2.87 -5.62
N ARG A 130 -20.99 -3.23 -6.93
CA ARG A 130 -21.25 -4.58 -7.44
C ARG A 130 -20.10 -5.01 -8.35
N GLN A 131 -19.65 -6.25 -8.20
CA GLN A 131 -18.58 -6.87 -9.02
C GLN A 131 -17.22 -6.15 -8.93
N SER A 132 -16.81 -5.81 -7.71
CA SER A 132 -15.64 -4.99 -7.35
C SER A 132 -14.34 -5.40 -8.04
N TYR A 133 -14.11 -6.70 -8.28
CA TYR A 133 -12.89 -7.21 -8.92
C TYR A 133 -12.79 -6.90 -10.42
N ARG A 134 -13.92 -6.65 -11.12
CA ARG A 134 -13.90 -6.26 -12.54
C ARG A 134 -13.48 -4.82 -12.76
N ALA A 135 -13.32 -4.06 -11.68
CA ALA A 135 -12.91 -2.66 -11.71
C ALA A 135 -11.41 -2.44 -11.47
N VAL A 136 -10.62 -3.53 -11.43
CA VAL A 136 -9.17 -3.40 -11.59
C VAL A 136 -8.93 -2.68 -12.92
N ALA A 137 -8.22 -1.56 -12.86
CA ALA A 137 -7.94 -0.79 -14.05
C ALA A 137 -6.91 -1.53 -14.90
N GLU A 138 -7.01 -1.41 -16.22
CA GLU A 138 -6.06 -1.99 -17.17
C GLU A 138 -4.60 -1.62 -16.82
N GLY A 139 -4.35 -0.35 -16.49
CA GLY A 139 -3.03 0.12 -16.06
C GLY A 139 -2.50 -0.56 -14.80
N ASP A 140 -3.38 -0.88 -13.83
CA ASP A 140 -2.96 -1.62 -12.63
C ASP A 140 -2.63 -3.06 -12.98
N ALA A 141 -3.43 -3.70 -13.85
CA ALA A 141 -3.16 -5.08 -14.29
C ALA A 141 -1.79 -5.18 -15.00
N TYR A 142 -1.46 -4.22 -15.87
CA TYR A 142 -0.13 -4.14 -16.50
C TYR A 142 0.98 -3.87 -15.49
N GLN A 143 0.75 -3.01 -14.50
CA GLN A 143 1.71 -2.79 -13.41
C GLN A 143 1.95 -4.08 -12.62
N MET A 144 0.90 -4.86 -12.33
CA MET A 144 1.03 -6.14 -11.65
C MET A 144 1.83 -7.14 -12.48
N LEU A 145 1.61 -7.20 -13.80
CA LEU A 145 2.42 -8.03 -14.70
C LEU A 145 3.91 -7.62 -14.66
N ALA A 146 4.20 -6.32 -14.68
CA ALA A 146 5.57 -5.82 -14.58
C ALA A 146 6.22 -6.17 -13.23
N TYR A 147 5.49 -6.03 -12.12
CA TYR A 147 5.98 -6.45 -10.80
C TYR A 147 6.23 -7.95 -10.72
N ALA A 148 5.28 -8.75 -11.18
CA ALA A 148 5.38 -10.21 -11.10
C ALA A 148 6.63 -10.72 -11.82
N THR A 149 6.85 -10.22 -13.04
CA THR A 149 7.97 -10.61 -13.90
C THR A 149 9.31 -10.12 -13.35
N GLN A 150 9.43 -8.84 -12.99
CA GLN A 150 10.73 -8.27 -12.57
C GLN A 150 11.17 -8.71 -11.18
N PHE A 151 10.23 -9.04 -10.30
CA PHE A 151 10.52 -9.54 -8.95
C PHE A 151 10.43 -11.07 -8.84
N HIS A 152 10.05 -11.76 -9.91
CA HIS A 152 9.85 -13.21 -9.95
C HIS A 152 8.84 -13.67 -8.87
N CYS A 153 7.81 -12.84 -8.68
CA CYS A 153 6.74 -13.07 -7.70
C CYS A 153 5.43 -13.40 -8.43
N ARG A 154 4.88 -14.57 -8.18
CA ARG A 154 3.64 -15.00 -8.85
C ARG A 154 2.39 -14.46 -8.19
N ASN A 155 2.46 -14.00 -6.95
CA ASN A 155 1.30 -13.61 -6.18
C ASN A 155 1.37 -12.12 -5.89
N ILE A 156 0.35 -11.39 -6.33
CA ILE A 156 0.24 -9.97 -6.07
C ILE A 156 -1.13 -9.66 -5.50
N LEU A 157 -1.18 -8.93 -4.39
CA LEU A 157 -2.41 -8.46 -3.77
C LEU A 157 -2.60 -6.97 -4.09
N LEU A 158 -3.64 -6.67 -4.87
CA LEU A 158 -4.18 -5.32 -4.98
C LEU A 158 -5.13 -5.07 -3.81
N LEU A 159 -4.75 -4.15 -2.93
CA LEU A 159 -5.52 -3.80 -1.74
C LEU A 159 -6.17 -2.42 -1.92
N TYR A 160 -7.47 -2.37 -1.67
CA TYR A 160 -8.31 -1.17 -1.80
C TYR A 160 -8.93 -0.79 -0.46
N PRO A 161 -9.26 0.48 -0.21
CA PRO A 161 -10.18 0.81 0.85
C PRO A 161 -11.58 0.26 0.52
N HIS A 162 -12.27 -0.30 1.52
CA HIS A 162 -13.65 -0.72 1.35
C HIS A 162 -14.54 0.48 1.08
N THR A 163 -15.44 0.35 0.11
CA THR A 163 -16.40 1.41 -0.24
C THR A 163 -17.65 1.23 0.61
N LEU A 164 -18.04 2.26 1.34
CA LEU A 164 -19.23 2.21 2.20
C LEU A 164 -20.47 1.74 1.41
N GLY A 165 -21.12 0.68 1.89
CA GLY A 165 -22.30 0.09 1.26
C GLY A 165 -22.00 -0.90 0.13
N ALA A 166 -20.73 -1.18 -0.17
CA ALA A 166 -20.35 -2.30 -1.03
C ALA A 166 -20.51 -3.63 -0.27
N GLU A 167 -20.75 -4.71 -1.01
CA GLU A 167 -20.74 -6.05 -0.42
C GLU A 167 -19.33 -6.43 0.02
N GLU A 168 -19.19 -7.01 1.21
CA GLU A 168 -17.95 -7.63 1.65
C GLU A 168 -17.69 -8.90 0.83
N PHE A 169 -16.42 -9.12 0.47
CA PHE A 169 -16.02 -10.30 -0.28
C PHE A 169 -14.66 -10.80 0.17
N SER A 170 -14.48 -12.13 0.15
CA SER A 170 -13.16 -12.73 0.28
C SER A 170 -12.28 -12.40 -0.92
N PRO A 171 -10.95 -12.34 -0.77
CA PRO A 171 -10.04 -11.96 -1.85
C PRO A 171 -10.35 -12.71 -3.15
N LYS A 172 -10.62 -11.97 -4.22
CA LYS A 172 -10.90 -12.53 -5.55
C LYS A 172 -9.59 -12.75 -6.29
N VAL A 173 -9.47 -13.88 -6.98
CA VAL A 173 -8.27 -14.23 -7.74
C VAL A 173 -8.53 -14.01 -9.22
N LEU A 174 -7.66 -13.23 -9.85
CA LEU A 174 -7.56 -13.07 -11.30
C LEU A 174 -6.25 -13.73 -11.73
N MET A 175 -6.31 -14.58 -12.76
CA MET A 175 -5.09 -15.17 -13.34
C MET A 175 -4.72 -14.40 -14.60
N VAL A 176 -3.44 -14.06 -14.74
CA VAL A 176 -2.93 -13.54 -16.01
C VAL A 176 -2.89 -14.70 -17.00
N GLU A 177 -3.53 -14.50 -18.15
CA GLU A 177 -3.68 -15.51 -19.19
C GLU A 177 -2.33 -16.15 -19.56
N GLN A 178 -2.30 -17.49 -19.70
CA GLN A 178 -1.10 -18.27 -20.07
C GLN A 178 0.10 -18.14 -19.12
N THR A 179 -0.09 -17.68 -17.89
CA THR A 179 0.97 -17.60 -16.88
C THR A 179 0.55 -18.24 -15.57
N SER A 180 1.50 -18.34 -14.65
CA SER A 180 1.25 -18.74 -13.25
C SER A 180 0.99 -17.54 -12.32
N ILE A 181 0.82 -16.33 -12.86
CA ILE A 181 0.67 -15.09 -12.09
C ILE A 181 -0.79 -14.93 -11.63
N LYS A 182 -0.96 -14.75 -10.33
CA LYS A 182 -2.22 -14.53 -9.62
C LYS A 182 -2.26 -13.12 -9.06
N ILE A 183 -3.29 -12.38 -9.45
CA ILE A 183 -3.64 -11.07 -8.90
C ILE A 183 -4.83 -11.27 -7.95
N PHE A 184 -4.58 -11.12 -6.67
CA PHE A 184 -5.59 -11.10 -5.62
C PHE A 184 -6.15 -9.68 -5.49
N VAL A 185 -7.47 -9.55 -5.39
CA VAL A 185 -8.16 -8.28 -5.19
C VAL A 185 -8.91 -8.35 -3.88
N ALA A 186 -8.62 -7.43 -2.96
CA ALA A 186 -9.31 -7.34 -1.68
C ALA A 186 -9.57 -5.89 -1.28
N THR A 187 -10.55 -5.69 -0.41
CA THR A 187 -10.81 -4.41 0.24
C THR A 187 -10.58 -4.50 1.74
N LEU A 188 -10.10 -3.42 2.35
CA LEU A 188 -9.95 -3.30 3.79
C LEU A 188 -10.85 -2.17 4.33
N ASN A 189 -11.66 -2.45 5.34
CA ASN A 189 -12.61 -1.49 5.88
C ASN A 189 -11.91 -0.45 6.77
N LEU A 190 -11.87 0.80 6.30
CA LEU A 190 -11.35 1.93 7.08
C LEU A 190 -12.48 2.80 7.66
N HIS A 191 -13.76 2.46 7.42
CA HIS A 191 -14.92 3.15 7.99
C HIS A 191 -15.21 2.68 9.43
N GLN A 192 -14.14 2.54 10.22
CA GLN A 192 -14.17 2.10 11.60
C GLN A 192 -13.18 2.95 12.42
N PRO A 193 -13.36 3.05 13.74
CA PRO A 193 -12.46 3.85 14.58
C PRO A 193 -11.01 3.32 14.48
N LEU A 194 -10.16 4.04 13.76
CA LEU A 194 -8.74 3.67 13.59
C LEU A 194 -7.90 3.94 14.86
N ASN A 195 -8.50 4.41 15.95
CA ASN A 195 -7.88 4.42 17.28
C ASN A 195 -8.12 3.10 18.05
N GLN A 196 -8.96 2.22 17.51
CA GLN A 196 -9.24 0.89 18.04
C GLN A 196 -8.94 -0.11 16.93
N PHE A 197 -7.69 -0.55 16.81
CA PHE A 197 -7.22 -1.41 15.71
C PHE A 197 -7.72 -2.86 15.77
N TYR A 198 -8.41 -3.25 16.86
CA TYR A 198 -8.90 -4.61 17.10
C TYR A 198 -9.76 -5.24 15.99
N PRO A 199 -10.64 -4.53 15.27
CA PRO A 199 -11.39 -5.09 14.15
C PRO A 199 -10.61 -5.08 12.83
N LEU A 200 -9.65 -4.16 12.65
CA LEU A 200 -8.84 -4.07 11.43
C LEU A 200 -7.81 -5.20 11.33
N ILE A 201 -7.19 -5.59 12.45
CA ILE A 201 -6.24 -6.70 12.51
C ILE A 201 -6.84 -8.03 12.00
N PRO A 202 -7.97 -8.54 12.52
CA PRO A 202 -8.54 -9.80 12.07
C PRO A 202 -9.04 -9.73 10.63
N GLU A 203 -9.56 -8.59 10.18
CA GLU A 203 -9.94 -8.40 8.78
C GLU A 203 -8.72 -8.55 7.85
N PHE A 204 -7.64 -7.82 8.13
CA PHE A 204 -6.42 -7.91 7.33
C PHE A 204 -5.79 -9.31 7.41
N ARG A 205 -5.82 -9.93 8.59
CA ARG A 205 -5.40 -11.34 8.77
C ARG A 205 -6.18 -12.27 7.86
N ASN A 206 -7.51 -12.13 7.79
CA ASN A 206 -8.36 -12.98 6.97
C ASN A 206 -8.05 -12.82 5.48
N ILE A 207 -7.76 -11.58 5.03
CA ILE A 207 -7.32 -11.30 3.66
C ILE A 207 -6.01 -12.02 3.35
N LEU A 208 -4.99 -11.87 4.20
CA LEU A 208 -3.68 -12.49 3.96
C LEU A 208 -3.70 -14.01 4.10
N PHE A 209 -4.49 -14.55 5.03
CA PHE A 209 -4.69 -15.99 5.17
C PHE A 209 -5.38 -16.58 3.94
N SER A 210 -6.46 -15.96 3.47
CA SER A 210 -7.16 -16.38 2.25
C SER A 210 -6.26 -16.30 1.01
N THR A 211 -5.38 -15.30 0.97
CA THR A 211 -4.36 -15.17 -0.08
C THR A 211 -3.37 -16.33 0.01
N PHE A 212 -2.77 -16.54 1.19
CA PHE A 212 -1.81 -17.62 1.46
C PHE A 212 -2.35 -19.01 1.11
N SER A 213 -3.57 -19.35 1.54
CA SER A 213 -4.18 -20.66 1.24
C SER A 213 -4.32 -20.93 -0.27
N GLN A 214 -4.40 -19.86 -1.09
CA GLN A 214 -4.51 -19.93 -2.54
C GLN A 214 -3.18 -19.79 -3.26
N VAL A 215 -2.08 -19.48 -2.55
CA VAL A 215 -0.73 -19.42 -3.13
C VAL A 215 -0.32 -20.81 -3.65
N GLY A 216 -0.64 -21.89 -2.95
CA GLY A 216 -0.48 -23.29 -3.40
C GLY A 216 0.98 -23.74 -3.65
N SER A 217 1.22 -25.06 -3.60
CA SER A 217 2.52 -25.68 -3.90
C SER A 217 3.02 -25.36 -5.32
N PRO A 218 4.34 -25.36 -5.57
CA PRO A 218 4.92 -24.93 -6.85
C PRO A 218 4.53 -25.90 -7.98
N SER A 219 3.45 -25.58 -8.69
CA SER A 219 3.25 -26.05 -10.06
C SER A 219 4.34 -25.43 -10.95
N GLU A 220 4.59 -26.04 -12.11
CA GLU A 220 5.55 -25.56 -13.11
C GLU A 220 5.35 -24.05 -13.36
N VAL A 221 6.41 -23.27 -13.10
CA VAL A 221 6.33 -21.81 -13.14
C VAL A 221 6.42 -21.36 -14.59
N ILE A 222 5.30 -20.84 -15.11
CA ILE A 222 5.22 -20.24 -16.43
C ILE A 222 5.24 -18.72 -16.26
N TRP A 223 6.30 -18.11 -16.77
CA TRP A 223 6.45 -16.66 -16.91
C TRP A 223 6.03 -16.23 -18.31
N PRO A 224 5.52 -15.00 -18.50
CA PRO A 224 5.29 -14.47 -19.83
C PRO A 224 6.62 -14.41 -20.59
N VAL A 225 6.55 -14.78 -21.88
CA VAL A 225 7.68 -14.78 -22.83
C VAL A 225 7.98 -13.37 -23.28
#